data_AF-A0A836QQM5-F1
#
_entry.id   AF-A0A836QQM5-F1
#
_cell.length_a   1.000
_cell.length_b   1.000
_cell.length_c   1.000
_cell.angle_alpha   90.00
_cell.angle_beta   90.00
_cell.angle_gamma   90.00
#
_symmetry.space_group_name_H-M   'P 1'
#
loop_
_entity.id
_entity.type
_entity.pdbx_description
1 polymer ?
#
loop_
_entity_poly.entity_id
_entity_poly.type
_entity_poly.pdbx_seq_one_letter_code
_entity_poly.pdbx_strand_id
1 'polypeptide(L)'
;SMLLHCHGENVLRLKGMLNVRGQTSPVLINGVQHIVHPPEHLDHWPDADQRSRIIFIVCGLSREKIENSLAVFNLLANSPAMNGVLGHEVNL
;
A
#
# COMPACT_ATOMS: atom_id res chain seq x y z
N SER A 1 9.13 1.19 -1.86
CA SER A 1 8.43 -0.11 -1.74
C SER A 1 9.20 -1.17 -2.51
N MET A 2 9.44 -2.34 -1.89
CA MET A 2 10.19 -3.46 -2.48
C MET A 2 9.49 -4.07 -3.72
N LEU A 3 8.16 -3.95 -3.82
CA LEU A 3 7.37 -4.42 -4.97
C LEU A 3 7.60 -3.55 -6.23
N LEU A 4 7.67 -2.22 -6.05
CA LEU A 4 7.98 -1.27 -7.11
C LEU A 4 9.49 -1.23 -7.42
N HIS A 5 10.35 -1.63 -6.49
CA HIS A 5 11.79 -1.71 -6.71
C HIS A 5 12.20 -3.03 -7.41
N CYS A 6 11.57 -4.16 -7.09
CA CYS A 6 11.89 -5.46 -7.71
C CYS A 6 11.27 -5.67 -9.10
N HIS A 7 10.20 -4.92 -9.43
CA HIS A 7 9.47 -5.04 -10.70
C HIS A 7 9.14 -3.68 -11.34
N GLY A 8 9.96 -2.65 -11.09
CA GLY A 8 9.64 -1.24 -11.40
C GLY A 8 9.27 -0.93 -12.85
N GLU A 9 9.73 -1.73 -13.81
CA GLU A 9 9.35 -1.59 -15.23
C GLU A 9 7.99 -2.23 -15.57
N ASN A 10 7.57 -3.22 -14.78
CA ASN A 10 6.39 -4.03 -15.07
C ASN A 10 5.16 -3.63 -14.26
N VAL A 11 5.31 -2.82 -13.21
CA VAL A 11 4.20 -2.20 -12.49
C VAL A 11 4.03 -0.77 -13.00
N LEU A 12 3.11 -0.57 -13.93
CA LEU A 12 2.91 0.71 -14.61
C LEU A 12 2.22 1.73 -13.70
N ARG A 13 1.22 1.27 -12.94
CA ARG A 13 0.48 2.12 -12.01
C ARG A 13 -0.03 1.32 -10.82
N LEU A 14 0.02 1.96 -9.66
CA LEU A 14 -0.64 1.52 -8.45
C LEU A 14 -1.58 2.62 -7.97
N LYS A 15 -2.79 2.24 -7.62
CA LYS A 15 -3.70 3.07 -6.84
C LYS A 15 -4.23 2.27 -5.68
N GLY A 16 -4.40 2.89 -4.52
CA GLY A 16 -5.04 2.23 -3.40
C GLY A 16 -5.80 3.21 -2.53
N MET A 17 -6.88 2.73 -1.94
CA MET A 17 -7.61 3.39 -0.88
C MET A 17 -7.54 2.46 0.33
N LEU A 18 -6.89 2.92 1.39
CA LEU A 18 -6.52 2.09 2.54
C LEU A 18 -7.36 2.48 3.76
N ASN A 19 -7.90 1.46 4.42
CA ASN A 19 -8.38 1.55 5.78
C ASN A 19 -7.19 1.39 6.73
N VAL A 20 -6.72 2.51 7.28
CA VAL A 20 -5.56 2.55 8.15
C VAL A 20 -6.03 2.62 9.60
N ARG A 21 -5.50 1.72 10.44
CA ARG A 21 -5.85 1.70 11.87
C ARG A 21 -5.53 3.05 12.52
N GLY A 22 -6.49 3.60 13.24
CA GLY A 22 -6.37 4.90 13.91
C GLY A 22 -6.79 6.09 13.05
N GLN A 23 -7.12 5.88 11.77
CA GLN A 23 -7.71 6.89 10.90
C GLN A 23 -9.20 6.64 10.72
N THR A 24 -9.99 7.71 10.72
CA THR A 24 -11.45 7.65 10.49
C THR A 24 -11.80 7.79 9.02
N SER A 25 -10.91 8.40 8.23
CA SER A 25 -11.04 8.58 6.80
C SER A 25 -10.00 7.75 6.02
N PRO A 26 -10.24 7.46 4.73
CA PRO A 26 -9.35 6.61 3.98
C PRO A 26 -8.07 7.35 3.56
N VAL A 27 -6.98 6.58 3.47
CA VAL A 27 -5.70 7.05 2.92
C VAL A 27 -5.55 6.58 1.48
N LEU A 28 -5.37 7.52 0.55
CA LEU A 28 -5.04 7.22 -0.84
C LEU A 28 -3.54 7.05 -1.01
N ILE A 29 -3.17 5.98 -1.70
CA ILE A 29 -1.81 5.74 -2.20
C ILE A 29 -1.82 5.76 -3.72
N ASN A 30 -0.85 6.45 -4.31
CA ASN A 30 -0.66 6.51 -5.75
C ASN A 30 0.80 6.22 -6.09
N GLY A 31 1.02 5.30 -7.02
CA GLY A 31 2.32 4.99 -7.57
C GLY A 31 2.29 4.95 -9.09
N VAL A 32 3.34 5.42 -9.73
CA VAL A 32 3.56 5.37 -11.18
C VAL A 32 4.96 4.84 -11.41
N GLN A 33 5.07 3.67 -12.04
CA GLN A 33 6.34 2.97 -12.21
C GLN A 33 7.12 2.88 -10.88
N HIS A 34 8.31 3.45 -10.81
CA HIS A 34 9.16 3.41 -9.61
C HIS A 34 8.84 4.52 -8.58
N ILE A 35 7.94 5.46 -8.91
CA ILE A 35 7.63 6.62 -8.08
C ILE A 35 6.38 6.34 -7.24
N VAL A 36 6.47 6.54 -5.93
CA VAL A 36 5.31 6.58 -5.03
C VAL A 36 5.09 8.02 -4.61
N HIS A 37 3.91 8.55 -4.88
CA HIS A 37 3.52 9.88 -4.40
C HIS A 37 3.24 9.84 -2.90
N PRO A 38 3.41 10.98 -2.20
CA PRO A 38 2.98 11.09 -0.82
C PRO A 38 1.54 10.60 -0.64
N PRO A 39 1.23 9.84 0.43
CA PRO A 39 -0.13 9.46 0.73
C PRO A 39 -1.02 10.69 0.94
N GLU A 40 -2.28 10.60 0.50
CA GLU A 40 -3.27 11.67 0.64
C GLU A 40 -4.42 11.19 1.53
N HIS A 41 -4.81 11.98 2.51
CA HIS A 41 -5.98 11.68 3.35
C HIS A 41 -7.21 12.30 2.71
N LEU A 42 -8.25 11.50 2.47
CA LEU A 42 -9.54 12.05 2.07
C LEU A 42 -10.32 12.52 3.31
N ASP A 43 -11.30 13.39 3.10
CA ASP A 43 -12.16 13.88 4.18
C ASP A 43 -13.07 12.77 4.74
N HIS A 44 -13.57 11.89 3.87
CA HIS A 44 -14.53 10.85 4.23
C HIS A 44 -14.47 9.66 3.27
N TRP A 45 -15.03 8.54 3.71
CA TRP A 45 -15.25 7.37 2.85
C TRP A 45 -16.36 7.65 1.83
N PRO A 46 -16.19 7.24 0.56
CA PRO A 46 -17.20 7.48 -0.47
C PRO A 46 -18.46 6.61 -0.30
N ASP A 47 -18.36 5.48 0.42
CA ASP A 47 -19.45 4.54 0.66
C ASP A 47 -19.30 3.82 2.02
N ALA A 48 -20.25 2.95 2.35
CA ALA A 48 -20.27 2.19 3.60
C ALA A 48 -19.26 1.02 3.65
N ASP A 49 -18.73 0.57 2.50
CA ASP A 49 -17.76 -0.52 2.41
C ASP A 49 -16.34 0.04 2.56
N GLN A 50 -15.93 0.22 3.82
CA GLN A 50 -14.64 0.78 4.21
C GLN A 50 -13.48 -0.22 4.11
N ARG A 51 -13.53 -1.18 3.18
CA ARG A 51 -12.42 -2.12 2.96
C ARG A 51 -11.31 -1.47 2.15
N SER A 52 -10.07 -1.80 2.50
CA SER A 52 -8.90 -1.44 1.69
C SER A 52 -9.01 -2.06 0.29
N ARG A 53 -8.73 -1.27 -0.74
CA ARG A 53 -8.70 -1.73 -2.13
C ARG A 53 -7.45 -1.21 -2.80
N ILE A 54 -6.78 -2.08 -3.55
CA ILE A 54 -5.59 -1.72 -4.31
C ILE A 54 -5.76 -2.25 -5.73
N ILE A 55 -5.42 -1.40 -6.70
CA ILE A 55 -5.42 -1.71 -8.12
C ILE A 55 -3.99 -1.63 -8.62
N PHE A 56 -3.56 -2.68 -9.30
CA PHE A 56 -2.30 -2.75 -10.00
C PHE A 56 -2.57 -2.79 -11.50
N ILE A 57 -1.91 -1.90 -12.24
CA ILE A 57 -1.80 -1.96 -13.69
C ILE A 57 -0.41 -2.47 -13.99
N VAL A 58 -0.32 -3.66 -14.57
CA VAL A 58 0.94 -4.37 -14.78
C VAL A 58 1.09 -4.87 -16.21
N CYS A 59 2.33 -5.08 -16.63
CA CYS A 59 2.70 -5.71 -17.89
C CYS A 59 3.55 -6.95 -17.60
N GLY A 60 3.15 -8.12 -18.09
CA GLY A 60 3.93 -9.37 -17.94
C GLY A 60 4.04 -9.93 -16.52
N LEU A 61 3.26 -9.43 -15.54
CA LEU A 61 3.20 -9.99 -14.19
C LEU A 61 1.90 -10.78 -13.98
N SER A 62 2.03 -11.96 -13.38
CA SER A 62 0.88 -12.75 -12.96
C SER A 62 0.29 -12.18 -11.67
N ARG A 63 -1.01 -12.40 -11.48
CA ARG A 63 -1.72 -12.05 -10.25
C ARG A 63 -1.07 -12.66 -9.01
N GLU A 64 -0.71 -13.94 -9.09
CA GLU A 64 -0.10 -14.69 -8.00
C GLU A 64 1.21 -14.06 -7.52
N LYS A 65 2.06 -13.56 -8.43
CA LYS A 65 3.30 -12.85 -8.04
C LYS A 65 3.01 -11.59 -7.22
N ILE A 66 1.97 -10.85 -7.59
CA ILE A 66 1.56 -9.63 -6.88
C ILE A 66 1.00 -9.99 -5.50
N GLU A 67 0.12 -10.99 -5.44
CA GLU A 67 -0.48 -11.47 -4.19
C GLU A 67 0.56 -12.00 -3.22
N ASN A 68 1.50 -12.83 -3.70
CA ASN A 68 2.60 -13.34 -2.88
C ASN A 68 3.47 -12.23 -2.33
N SER A 69 3.80 -11.23 -3.15
CA SER A 69 4.62 -10.10 -2.68
C SER A 69 3.89 -9.24 -1.64
N LEU A 70 2.59 -8.99 -1.83
CA LEU A 70 1.76 -8.31 -0.83
C LEU A 70 1.65 -9.11 0.47
N ALA A 71 1.49 -10.43 0.38
CA ALA A 71 1.43 -11.30 1.55
C ALA A 71 2.74 -11.24 2.36
N VAL A 72 3.89 -11.33 1.69
CA VAL A 72 5.21 -11.20 2.33
C VAL A 72 5.37 -9.82 2.96
N PHE A 73 5.01 -8.75 2.26
CA PHE A 73 5.08 -7.40 2.81
C PHE A 73 4.21 -7.25 4.06
N ASN A 74 2.97 -7.75 4.03
CA ASN A 74 2.06 -7.68 5.16
C ASN A 74 2.59 -8.49 6.36
N LEU A 75 3.22 -9.64 6.13
CA LEU A 75 3.86 -10.42 7.20
C LEU A 75 4.99 -9.62 7.85
N LEU A 76 5.82 -8.93 7.07
CA LEU A 76 6.92 -8.12 7.57
C LEU A 76 6.41 -6.87 8.30
N ALA A 77 5.41 -6.17 7.74
CA ALA A 77 4.83 -4.96 8.32
C ALA A 77 4.04 -5.23 9.61
N ASN A 78 3.43 -6.41 9.73
CA ASN A 78 2.69 -6.82 10.93
C ASN A 78 3.49 -7.75 11.86
N SER A 79 4.80 -7.92 11.61
CA SER A 79 5.65 -8.70 12.49
C SER A 79 5.75 -8.02 13.86
N PRO A 80 5.58 -8.75 14.98
CA PRO A 80 5.62 -8.16 16.32
C PRO A 80 6.97 -7.47 16.64
N ALA A 81 8.04 -7.83 15.93
CA ALA A 81 9.35 -7.19 16.01
C ALA A 81 9.37 -5.72 15.49
N MET A 82 8.47 -5.34 14.57
CA MET A 82 8.40 -3.99 13.99
C MET A 82 7.37 -3.09 14.68
N ASN A 83 6.38 -3.67 15.38
CA ASN A 83 5.37 -2.93 16.14
C ASN A 83 5.93 -2.27 17.42
N GLY A 84 7.13 -2.66 17.87
CA GLY A 84 7.81 -2.08 19.03
C GLY A 84 8.73 -0.90 18.74
N VAL A 85 9.07 -0.61 17.48
CA VAL A 85 10.10 0.38 17.12
C VAL A 85 9.51 1.68 16.56
N LEU A 86 8.29 1.64 15.99
CA LEU A 86 7.67 2.82 15.33
C LEU A 86 6.71 3.63 16.23
N GLY A 87 6.55 3.24 17.49
CA GLY A 87 5.62 3.92 18.42
C GLY A 87 6.11 5.26 18.98
N HIS A 88 7.36 5.67 18.70
CA HIS A 88 7.93 6.86 19.35
C HIS A 88 8.72 7.81 18.46
N GLU A 89 8.70 7.64 17.15
CA GLU A 89 9.24 8.59 16.17
C GLU A 89 8.88 8.05 14.79
N VAL A 90 7.94 8.66 14.07
CA VAL A 90 8.14 9.33 12.78
C VAL A 90 6.80 9.96 12.40
N ASN A 91 6.79 11.29 12.36
CA ASN A 91 5.75 12.09 11.71
C ASN A 91 5.99 11.97 10.20
N LEU A 92 5.26 11.09 9.50
CA LEU A 92 4.94 11.13 8.05
C LEU A 92 3.94 10.01 7.70
#